data_AF-A0A3N5FM48-F1
#
_entry.id   AF-A0A3N5FM48-F1
#
_cell.length_a   1.000
_cell.length_b   1.000
_cell.length_c   1.000
_cell.angle_alpha   90.00
_cell.angle_beta   90.00
_cell.angle_gamma   90.00
#
_symmetry.space_group_name_H-M   'P 1'
#
loop_
_entity.id
_entity.type
_entity.pdbx_description
1 polymer ?
#
loop_
_entity_poly.entity_id
_entity_poly.type
_entity_poly.pdbx_seq_one_letter_code
_entity_poly.pdbx_strand_id
1 'polypeptide(L)'
;DQNRVDEAALKTLGARGCLRSDDTLQVVVGPIADQLASDIRAQLRSVEGKVAVAEKTPASAADLLAALGGAANLKEVQVAASRLLVTLHDAAALNMAAMAGLNLRGIAQPAANSLHMLIGPAAASVGEALQRSHREAVSG
;
A
#
# COMPACT_ATOMS: atom_id res chain seq x y z
N ASP A 1 33.76 26.08 13.24
CA ASP A 1 35.14 25.88 13.66
C ASP A 1 35.50 24.39 13.54
N GLN A 2 36.24 24.03 12.51
CA GLN A 2 36.51 22.62 12.15
C GLN A 2 37.33 21.88 13.22
N ASN A 3 38.05 22.62 14.06
CA ASN A 3 38.82 22.09 15.19
C ASN A 3 37.96 21.45 16.29
N ARG A 4 36.63 21.63 16.25
CA ARG A 4 35.69 21.00 17.19
C ARG A 4 35.11 19.68 16.70
N VAL A 5 35.46 19.23 15.50
CA VAL A 5 34.91 17.98 14.93
C VAL A 5 35.74 16.78 15.39
N ASP A 6 35.07 15.82 16.02
CA ASP A 6 35.64 14.57 16.50
C ASP A 6 35.63 13.51 15.40
N GLU A 7 36.79 13.31 14.77
CA GLU A 7 36.98 12.33 13.71
C GLU A 7 36.90 10.88 14.20
N ALA A 8 37.26 10.62 15.46
CA ALA A 8 37.19 9.28 16.04
C ALA A 8 35.73 8.87 16.26
N ALA A 9 34.89 9.81 16.71
CA ALA A 9 33.45 9.61 16.81
C ALA A 9 32.81 9.36 15.44
N LEU A 10 33.20 10.14 14.41
CA LEU A 10 32.70 9.95 13.04
C LEU A 10 33.09 8.58 12.46
N LYS A 11 34.31 8.11 12.72
CA LYS A 11 34.75 6.76 12.30
C LYS A 11 33.96 5.65 13.00
N THR A 12 33.66 5.83 14.28
CA THR A 12 32.83 4.90 15.06
C THR A 12 31.40 4.83 14.51
N LEU A 13 30.87 5.94 13.99
CA LEU A 13 29.56 6.03 13.35
C LEU A 13 29.53 5.51 11.90
N GLY A 14 30.66 5.02 11.36
CA GLY A 14 30.72 4.40 10.04
C GLY A 14 31.38 5.25 8.95
N ALA A 15 31.97 6.40 9.29
CA ALA A 15 32.84 7.13 8.36
C ALA A 15 34.12 6.34 8.12
N ARG A 16 34.45 6.07 6.87
CA ARG A 16 35.69 5.39 6.48
C ARG A 16 36.87 6.35 6.34
N GLY A 17 36.59 7.64 6.14
CA GLY A 17 37.60 8.69 6.09
C GLY A 17 36.99 10.07 6.23
N CYS A 18 37.83 11.03 6.60
CA CYS A 18 37.51 12.44 6.68
C CYS A 18 38.58 13.21 5.91
N LEU A 19 38.17 14.17 5.09
CA LEU A 19 39.06 15.07 4.35
C LEU A 19 38.76 16.50 4.79
N ARG A 20 39.80 17.22 5.22
CA ARG A 20 39.71 18.63 5.60
C ARG A 20 40.30 19.50 4.50
N SER A 21 39.57 20.53 4.12
CA SER A 21 39.99 21.65 3.27
C SER A 21 39.80 22.96 4.04
N ASP A 22 40.42 24.04 3.57
CA ASP A 22 40.51 25.33 4.28
C ASP A 22 39.18 25.83 4.88
N ASP A 23 38.03 25.52 4.24
CA ASP A 23 36.70 25.89 4.74
C ASP A 23 35.67 24.75 4.80
N THR A 24 36.05 23.50 4.50
CA THR A 24 35.09 22.38 4.46
C THR A 24 35.64 21.07 5.03
N LEU A 25 34.78 20.31 5.71
CA LEU A 25 35.04 18.93 6.13
C LEU A 25 34.15 17.98 5.32
N GLN A 26 34.77 17.09 4.56
CA GLN A 26 34.08 16.03 3.82
C GLN A 26 34.20 14.70 4.57
N VAL A 27 33.06 14.08 4.87
CA VAL A 27 32.98 12.77 5.55
C VAL A 27 32.64 11.70 4.51
N VAL A 28 33.53 10.72 4.35
CA VAL A 28 33.34 9.59 3.43
C VAL A 28 32.71 8.43 4.20
N VAL A 29 31.45 8.11 3.94
CA VAL A 29 30.79 6.91 4.48
C VAL A 29 31.06 5.74 3.54
N GLY A 30 31.51 4.63 4.10
CA GLY A 30 32.04 3.49 3.34
C GLY A 30 31.01 2.65 2.56
N PRO A 31 31.49 1.71 1.72
CA PRO A 31 30.69 0.81 0.87
C PRO A 31 29.90 -0.26 1.65
N ILE A 32 29.78 -0.14 2.98
CA ILE A 32 28.92 -1.03 3.78
C ILE A 32 27.47 -0.92 3.29
N ALA A 33 27.05 0.30 2.89
CA ALA A 33 25.77 0.52 2.23
C ALA A 33 25.68 -0.21 0.88
N ASP A 34 26.74 -0.19 0.06
CA ASP A 34 26.78 -0.90 -1.22
C ASP A 34 26.80 -2.42 -1.06
N GLN A 35 27.49 -2.94 -0.03
CA GLN A 35 27.51 -4.35 0.31
C GLN A 35 26.13 -4.81 0.80
N LEU A 36 25.53 -4.09 1.75
CA LEU A 36 24.18 -4.36 2.25
C LEU A 36 23.15 -4.28 1.12
N ALA A 37 23.25 -3.28 0.24
CA ALA A 37 22.38 -3.16 -0.92
C ALA A 37 22.59 -4.32 -1.91
N SER A 38 23.82 -4.78 -2.10
CA SER A 38 24.13 -5.94 -2.96
C SER A 38 23.59 -7.24 -2.38
N ASP A 39 23.68 -7.42 -1.06
CA ASP A 39 23.15 -8.58 -0.35
C ASP A 39 21.62 -8.62 -0.42
N ILE A 40 20.96 -7.47 -0.20
CA ILE A 40 19.51 -7.32 -0.38
C ILE A 40 19.10 -7.67 -1.83
N ARG A 41 19.79 -7.12 -2.84
CA ARG A 41 19.51 -7.41 -4.26
C ARG A 41 19.77 -8.89 -4.61
N ALA A 42 20.76 -9.52 -4.00
CA ALA A 42 21.04 -10.95 -4.20
C ALA A 42 19.94 -11.82 -3.58
N GLN A 43 19.47 -11.48 -2.38
CA GLN A 43 18.35 -12.18 -1.74
C GLN A 43 17.03 -11.98 -2.49
N LEU A 44 16.71 -10.76 -2.92
CA LEU A 44 15.50 -10.48 -3.72
C LEU A 44 15.49 -11.29 -5.03
N ARG A 45 16.61 -11.38 -5.74
CA ARG A 45 16.72 -12.23 -6.95
C ARG A 45 16.55 -13.72 -6.68
N SER A 46 16.93 -14.18 -5.48
CA SER A 46 16.71 -15.56 -5.05
C SER A 46 15.23 -15.82 -4.72
N VAL A 47 14.51 -14.79 -4.27
CA VAL A 47 13.05 -14.82 -4.09
C VAL A 47 12.30 -14.75 -5.43
N GLU A 48 12.82 -14.01 -6.42
CA GLU A 48 12.21 -13.86 -7.76
C GLU A 48 12.09 -15.19 -8.54
N GLY A 49 12.87 -16.22 -8.19
CA GLY A 49 12.78 -17.56 -8.82
C GLY A 49 11.72 -18.50 -8.23
N LYS A 50 11.08 -18.15 -7.11
CA LYS A 50 10.12 -19.02 -6.40
C LYS A 50 8.89 -18.32 -5.84
N VAL A 51 8.63 -17.08 -6.24
CA VAL A 51 7.30 -16.49 -6.07
C VAL A 51 6.59 -16.63 -7.40
N ALA A 52 5.95 -17.78 -7.60
CA ALA A 52 4.75 -17.78 -8.43
C ALA A 52 3.81 -16.78 -7.76
N VAL A 53 3.71 -15.58 -8.32
CA VAL A 53 2.61 -14.68 -8.00
C VAL A 53 1.40 -15.44 -8.49
N ALA A 54 0.83 -16.30 -7.64
CA ALA A 54 -0.50 -16.81 -7.85
C ALA A 54 -1.34 -15.55 -7.98
N GLU A 55 -1.78 -15.26 -9.19
CA GLU A 55 -2.64 -14.14 -9.50
C GLU A 55 -3.95 -14.42 -8.77
N LYS A 56 -3.97 -14.04 -7.50
CA LYS A 56 -5.06 -14.36 -6.59
C LYS A 56 -6.24 -13.57 -7.13
N THR A 57 -7.26 -14.28 -7.59
CA THR A 57 -8.40 -13.71 -8.32
C THR A 57 -8.87 -12.43 -7.61
N PRO A 58 -9.01 -11.31 -8.33
CA PRO A 58 -9.44 -10.07 -7.71
C PRO A 58 -10.81 -10.27 -7.06
N ALA A 59 -11.09 -9.53 -5.98
CA ALA A 59 -12.40 -9.58 -5.34
C ALA A 59 -13.50 -9.32 -6.38
N SER A 60 -14.43 -10.26 -6.52
CA SER A 60 -15.53 -10.13 -7.48
C SER A 60 -16.47 -9.00 -7.03
N ALA A 61 -17.07 -8.30 -8.00
CA ALA A 61 -18.02 -7.23 -7.70
C ALA A 61 -19.25 -7.74 -6.92
N ALA A 62 -19.72 -8.94 -7.24
CA ALA A 62 -20.88 -9.55 -6.58
C ALA A 62 -20.58 -9.90 -5.10
N ASP A 63 -19.43 -10.51 -4.83
CA ASP A 63 -19.04 -10.87 -3.46
C ASP A 63 -18.78 -9.62 -2.63
N LEU A 64 -18.14 -8.60 -3.22
CA LEU A 64 -17.91 -7.31 -2.58
C LEU A 64 -19.25 -6.62 -2.25
N LEU A 65 -20.20 -6.62 -3.18
CA LEU A 65 -21.53 -6.05 -2.98
C LEU A 65 -22.30 -6.77 -1.87
N ALA A 66 -22.26 -8.10 -1.84
CA ALA A 66 -22.87 -8.90 -0.76
C ALA A 66 -22.23 -8.60 0.60
N ALA A 67 -20.90 -8.49 0.65
CA ALA A 67 -20.17 -8.17 1.87
C ALA A 67 -20.45 -6.74 2.38
N LEU A 68 -20.74 -5.82 1.46
CA LEU A 68 -21.12 -4.43 1.77
C LEU A 68 -22.58 -4.27 2.25
N GLY A 69 -23.37 -5.34 2.33
CA GLY A 69 -24.78 -5.28 2.70
C GLY A 69 -25.74 -5.04 1.52
N GLY A 70 -25.26 -5.22 0.29
CA GLY A 70 -26.07 -5.10 -0.93
C GLY A 70 -26.07 -3.70 -1.56
N ALA A 71 -26.65 -3.60 -2.76
CA ALA A 71 -26.66 -2.36 -3.55
C ALA A 71 -27.44 -1.21 -2.89
N ALA A 72 -28.50 -1.53 -2.15
CA ALA A 72 -29.28 -0.54 -1.40
C ALA A 72 -28.48 0.12 -0.26
N ASN A 73 -27.46 -0.57 0.26
CA ASN A 73 -26.60 -0.01 1.30
C ASN A 73 -25.53 0.95 0.75
N LEU A 74 -25.32 0.98 -0.57
CA LEU A 74 -24.38 1.91 -1.19
C LEU A 74 -25.00 3.30 -1.29
N LYS A 75 -24.31 4.32 -0.75
CA LYS A 75 -24.64 5.74 -0.93
C LYS A 75 -23.83 6.37 -2.06
N GLU A 76 -22.56 6.01 -2.17
CA GLU A 76 -21.67 6.52 -3.19
C GLU A 76 -20.54 5.52 -3.48
N VAL A 77 -20.14 5.41 -4.76
CA VAL A 77 -19.03 4.57 -5.20
C VAL A 77 -18.13 5.36 -6.14
N GLN A 78 -16.86 5.54 -5.77
CA GLN A 78 -15.85 6.22 -6.57
C GLN A 78 -14.63 5.32 -6.79
N VAL A 79 -14.07 5.37 -8.01
CA VAL A 79 -12.81 4.70 -8.36
C VAL A 79 -11.68 5.72 -8.33
N ALA A 80 -10.63 5.43 -7.56
CA ALA A 80 -9.43 6.24 -7.45
C ALA A 80 -8.19 5.39 -7.77
N ALA A 81 -7.85 5.31 -9.07
CA ALA A 81 -6.78 4.46 -9.60
C ALA A 81 -6.92 2.98 -9.19
N SER A 82 -6.19 2.53 -8.18
CA SER A 82 -6.21 1.15 -7.67
C SER A 82 -7.13 0.94 -6.46
N ARG A 83 -7.81 2.00 -6.02
CA ARG A 83 -8.70 2.00 -4.86
C ARG A 83 -10.15 2.19 -5.26
N LEU A 84 -11.03 1.58 -4.47
CA LEU A 84 -12.46 1.84 -4.48
C LEU A 84 -12.82 2.58 -3.19
N LEU A 85 -13.44 3.74 -3.31
CA LEU A 85 -13.92 4.56 -2.20
C LEU A 85 -15.44 4.42 -2.17
N VAL A 86 -15.97 3.92 -1.06
CA VAL A 86 -17.39 3.64 -0.90
C VAL A 86 -17.92 4.38 0.32
N THR A 87 -19.04 5.05 0.15
CA THR A 87 -19.84 5.57 1.25
C THR A 87 -21.09 4.70 1.37
N LEU A 88 -21.43 4.28 2.59
CA LEU A 88 -22.58 3.44 2.91
C LEU A 88 -23.69 4.23 3.59
N HIS A 89 -24.91 3.70 3.54
CA HIS A 89 -26.03 4.15 4.37
C HIS A 89 -25.86 3.65 5.80
N ASP A 90 -25.54 2.37 5.98
CA ASP A 90 -25.37 1.72 7.27
C ASP A 90 -24.12 0.82 7.28
N ALA A 91 -23.13 1.19 8.10
CA ALA A 91 -21.93 0.38 8.30
C ALA A 91 -22.18 -0.88 9.15
N ALA A 92 -23.26 -0.95 9.92
CA ALA A 92 -23.59 -2.15 10.72
C ALA A 92 -24.03 -3.33 9.84
N ALA A 93 -24.52 -3.06 8.62
CA ALA A 93 -24.88 -4.07 7.63
C ALA A 93 -23.66 -4.73 6.95
N LEU A 94 -22.44 -4.29 7.27
CA LEU A 94 -21.20 -4.88 6.76
C LEU A 94 -21.01 -6.30 7.28
N ASN A 95 -20.82 -7.25 6.36
CA ASN A 95 -20.38 -8.58 6.72
C ASN A 95 -18.85 -8.64 6.79
N MET A 96 -18.31 -8.36 7.97
CA MET A 96 -16.86 -8.36 8.22
C MET A 96 -16.18 -9.71 7.94
N ALA A 97 -16.88 -10.83 8.14
CA ALA A 97 -16.36 -12.16 7.84
C ALA A 97 -16.24 -12.38 6.33
N ALA A 98 -17.24 -11.95 5.55
CA ALA A 98 -17.18 -11.97 4.09
C ALA A 98 -16.06 -11.03 3.59
N MET A 99 -15.98 -9.80 4.11
CA MET A 99 -14.93 -8.83 3.77
C MET A 99 -13.51 -9.38 4.01
N ALA A 100 -13.30 -10.13 5.09
CA ALA A 100 -12.01 -10.78 5.38
C ALA A 100 -11.67 -11.92 4.41
N GLY A 101 -12.68 -12.58 3.84
CA GLY A 101 -12.52 -13.60 2.80
C GLY A 101 -12.25 -13.02 1.41
N LEU A 102 -12.55 -11.74 1.20
CA LEU A 102 -12.28 -11.06 -0.07
C LEU A 102 -10.79 -10.85 -0.25
N ASN A 103 -10.34 -10.99 -1.50
CA ASN A 103 -8.94 -10.85 -1.84
C ASN A 103 -8.52 -9.37 -2.01
N LEU A 104 -8.80 -8.57 -0.98
CA LEU A 104 -8.46 -7.15 -0.93
C LEU A 104 -7.01 -6.99 -0.49
N ARG A 105 -6.28 -6.05 -1.12
CA ARG A 105 -4.88 -5.75 -0.76
C ARG A 105 -4.79 -4.87 0.49
N GLY A 106 -5.92 -4.30 0.94
CA GLY A 106 -6.02 -3.48 2.12
C GLY A 106 -7.39 -2.80 2.21
N ILE A 107 -7.80 -2.46 3.43
CA ILE A 107 -9.05 -1.76 3.74
C ILE A 107 -8.73 -0.68 4.76
N ALA A 108 -9.28 0.52 4.58
CA ALA A 108 -9.26 1.59 5.57
C ALA A 108 -10.67 2.16 5.75
N GLN A 109 -11.01 2.53 6.98
CA GLN A 109 -12.31 3.12 7.33
C GLN A 109 -12.07 4.53 7.88
N PRO A 110 -12.00 5.57 7.02
CA PRO A 110 -11.70 6.94 7.46
C PRO A 110 -12.85 7.59 8.26
N ALA A 111 -14.08 7.09 8.13
CA ALA A 111 -15.25 7.52 8.90
C ALA A 111 -16.22 6.34 9.07
N ALA A 112 -17.19 6.47 9.98
CA ALA A 112 -18.12 5.38 10.32
C ALA A 112 -18.72 4.68 9.09
N ASN A 113 -19.21 5.46 8.11
CA ASN A 113 -19.86 4.94 6.92
C ASN A 113 -19.00 5.02 5.65
N SER A 114 -17.69 5.19 5.76
CA SER A 114 -16.80 5.32 4.61
C SER A 114 -15.74 4.23 4.61
N LEU A 115 -15.54 3.58 3.46
CA LEU A 115 -14.59 2.50 3.25
C LEU A 115 -13.72 2.77 2.03
N HIS A 116 -12.41 2.67 2.22
CA HIS A 116 -11.42 2.73 1.16
C HIS A 116 -10.80 1.34 0.99
N MET A 117 -11.01 0.70 -0.15
CA MET A 117 -10.54 -0.65 -0.43
C MET A 117 -9.46 -0.61 -1.52
N LEU A 118 -8.33 -1.26 -1.27
CA LEU A 118 -7.26 -1.41 -2.25
C LEU A 118 -7.49 -2.70 -3.05
N ILE A 119 -8.05 -2.57 -4.25
CA ILE A 119 -8.35 -3.70 -5.15
C ILE A 119 -7.14 -4.02 -6.04
N GLY A 120 -6.41 -2.98 -6.47
CA GLY A 120 -5.37 -3.10 -7.49
C GLY A 120 -5.90 -2.77 -8.90
N PRO A 121 -5.34 -3.36 -9.97
CA PRO A 121 -5.68 -2.99 -11.35
C PRO A 121 -7.15 -3.27 -11.73
N ALA A 122 -7.83 -4.16 -11.02
CA ALA A 122 -9.25 -4.46 -11.22
C ALA A 122 -10.21 -3.42 -10.60
N ALA A 123 -9.72 -2.37 -9.94
CA ALA A 123 -10.56 -1.38 -9.25
C ALA A 123 -11.57 -0.70 -10.19
N ALA A 124 -11.18 -0.42 -11.44
CA ALA A 124 -12.06 0.22 -12.43
C ALA A 124 -13.24 -0.69 -12.80
N SER A 125 -12.97 -1.94 -13.20
CA SER A 125 -14.03 -2.87 -13.61
C SER A 125 -14.96 -3.26 -12.45
N VAL A 126 -14.40 -3.48 -11.26
CA VAL A 126 -15.20 -3.74 -10.05
C VAL A 126 -16.04 -2.52 -9.67
N GLY A 127 -15.47 -1.32 -9.75
CA GLY A 127 -16.18 -0.08 -9.44
C GLY A 127 -17.34 0.21 -10.40
N GLU A 128 -17.13 0.04 -11.70
CA GLU A 128 -18.19 0.17 -12.72
C GLU A 128 -19.34 -0.81 -12.47
N ALA A 129 -19.01 -2.06 -12.09
CA ALA A 129 -20.02 -3.06 -11.74
C ALA A 129 -20.85 -2.64 -10.51
N LEU A 130 -20.20 -2.14 -9.45
CA LEU A 130 -20.91 -1.65 -8.26
C LEU A 130 -21.76 -0.41 -8.56
N GLN A 131 -21.25 0.53 -9.36
CA GLN A 131 -22.00 1.72 -9.77
C GLN A 131 -23.23 1.38 -10.59
N ARG A 132 -23.15 0.35 -11.45
CA ARG A 132 -24.31 -0.18 -12.19
C ARG A 132 -25.36 -0.74 -11.25
N SER A 133 -24.97 -1.64 -10.35
CA SER A 133 -25.89 -2.24 -9.37
C SER A 133 -26.53 -1.20 -8.44
N HIS A 134 -25.77 -0.17 -8.03
CA HIS A 134 -26.31 0.93 -7.23
C HIS A 134 -27.38 1.73 -8.00
N ARG A 135 -27.13 2.06 -9.27
CA ARG A 135 -28.10 2.79 -10.11
C ARG A 135 -29.37 1.99 -10.34
N GLU A 136 -29.25 0.68 -10.56
CA GLU A 136 -30.39 -0.23 -10.70
C GLU A 136 -31.21 -0.28 -9.40
N ALA A 137 -30.57 -0.32 -8.24
CA ALA A 137 -31.25 -0.33 -6.94
C ALA A 137 -31.94 1.00 -6.58
N VAL A 138 -31.46 2.13 -7.09
CA VAL A 138 -32.08 3.46 -6.86
C VAL A 138 -33.25 3.72 -7.82
N SER A 139 -33.28 3.03 -8.97
CA SER A 139 -34.30 3.21 -10.00
C SER A 139 -35.53 2.28 -9.87
N GLY A 140 -35.48 1.28 -8.98
CA GLY A 140 -36.57 0.34 -8.71
C GLY A 140 -37.26 0.62 -7.38
#